data_AF-C0W4A8-F1
#
_entry.id   AF-C0W4A8-F1
#
_cell.length_a   1.000
_cell.length_b   1.000
_cell.length_c   1.000
_cell.angle_alpha   90.00
_cell.angle_beta   90.00
_cell.angle_gamma   90.00
#
_symmetry.space_group_name_H-M   'P 1'
#
loop_
_entity.id
_entity.type
_entity.pdbx_description
1 polymer ?
#
loop_
_entity_poly.entity_id
_entity_poly.type
_entity_poly.pdbx_seq_one_letter_code
_entity_poly.pdbx_strand_id
1 'polypeptide(L)'
;MSRTPSAGIAWQATAALTTLAAGFLADRAIRAAWRKGSGKPVPTDEDLLDTPVLQIVAFAAISGAIAGVVQQLSLRKAASWYGGADFNPLRPQTITAIED
;
A
#
# COMPACT_ATOMS: atom_id res chain seq x y z
N MET A 1 30.34 -20.77 -6.40
CA MET A 1 29.28 -20.56 -5.39
C MET A 1 27.93 -20.61 -6.10
N SER A 2 27.16 -21.69 -5.93
CA SER A 2 25.82 -21.88 -6.48
C SER A 2 24.79 -21.14 -5.62
N ARG A 3 24.03 -20.19 -6.19
CA ARG A 3 22.83 -19.65 -5.52
C ARG A 3 21.73 -20.70 -5.61
N THR A 4 21.29 -21.21 -4.46
CA THR A 4 20.26 -22.23 -4.37
C THR A 4 18.91 -21.68 -4.87
N PRO A 5 18.32 -22.22 -5.97
CA PRO A 5 17.04 -21.74 -6.53
C PRO A 5 15.82 -21.98 -5.61
N SER A 6 15.96 -22.82 -4.59
CA SER A 6 14.87 -23.28 -3.72
C SER A 6 14.28 -22.18 -2.82
N ALA A 7 15.09 -21.24 -2.33
CA ALA A 7 14.63 -20.16 -1.47
C ALA A 7 13.68 -19.19 -2.21
N GLY A 8 13.91 -18.96 -3.50
CA GLY A 8 13.05 -18.13 -4.34
C GLY A 8 11.67 -18.75 -4.53
N ILE A 9 11.60 -20.05 -4.83
CA ILE A 9 10.32 -20.74 -5.06
C ILE A 9 9.49 -20.80 -3.78
N ALA A 10 10.11 -21.04 -2.61
CA ALA A 10 9.42 -21.04 -1.33
C ALA A 10 8.81 -19.66 -1.01
N TRP A 11 9.56 -18.58 -1.26
CA TRP A 11 9.07 -17.21 -1.07
C TRP A 11 7.95 -16.86 -2.06
N GLN A 12 8.12 -17.19 -3.34
CA GLN A 12 7.11 -16.94 -4.38
C GLN A 12 5.81 -17.72 -4.12
N ALA A 13 5.93 -18.99 -3.68
CA ALA A 13 4.77 -19.80 -3.28
C ALA A 13 4.03 -19.16 -2.10
N THR A 14 4.77 -18.67 -1.10
CA THR A 14 4.19 -17.96 0.04
C THR A 14 3.51 -16.66 -0.39
N ALA A 15 4.12 -15.88 -1.29
CA ALA A 15 3.53 -14.66 -1.83
C ALA A 15 2.24 -14.94 -2.63
N ALA A 16 2.25 -15.98 -3.46
CA ALA A 16 1.08 -16.41 -4.20
C ALA A 16 -0.05 -16.86 -3.27
N LEU A 17 0.26 -17.71 -2.27
CA LEU A 17 -0.73 -18.15 -1.27
C LEU A 17 -1.29 -16.98 -0.46
N THR A 18 -0.44 -16.05 -0.07
CA THR A 18 -0.86 -14.83 0.66
C THR A 18 -1.78 -13.97 -0.21
N THR A 19 -1.46 -13.82 -1.49
CA THR A 19 -2.30 -13.07 -2.44
C THR A 19 -3.66 -13.73 -2.64
N LEU A 20 -3.71 -15.06 -2.75
CA LEU A 20 -4.97 -15.81 -2.84
C LEU A 20 -5.80 -15.67 -1.56
N ALA A 21 -5.18 -15.80 -0.39
CA ALA A 21 -5.84 -15.61 0.89
C ALA A 21 -6.37 -14.17 1.05
N ALA A 22 -5.59 -13.17 0.61
CA ALA A 22 -5.99 -11.77 0.59
C ALA A 22 -7.18 -11.54 -0.36
N GLY A 23 -7.19 -12.19 -1.53
CA GLY A 23 -8.32 -12.14 -2.46
C GLY A 23 -9.60 -12.69 -1.85
N PHE A 24 -9.53 -13.84 -1.15
CA PHE A 24 -10.68 -14.42 -0.47
C PHE A 24 -11.20 -13.52 0.66
N LEU A 25 -10.30 -12.94 1.44
CA LEU A 25 -10.67 -12.05 2.53
C LEU A 25 -11.22 -10.71 2.02
N ALA A 26 -10.66 -10.18 0.93
CA ALA A 26 -11.14 -8.99 0.25
C ALA A 26 -12.57 -9.19 -0.28
N ASP A 27 -12.84 -10.33 -0.93
CA ASP A 27 -14.18 -10.67 -1.40
C ASP A 27 -15.19 -10.73 -0.23
N ARG A 28 -14.81 -11.37 0.88
CA ARG A 28 -15.63 -11.42 2.10
C ARG A 28 -15.88 -10.01 2.67
N ALA A 29 -14.85 -9.18 2.71
CA ALA A 29 -14.91 -7.81 3.22
C ALA A 29 -15.78 -6.92 2.34
N ILE A 30 -15.68 -7.02 1.01
CA ILE A 30 -16.51 -6.29 0.06
C ILE A 30 -17.98 -6.68 0.24
N ARG A 31 -18.28 -7.98 0.28
CA ARG A 31 -19.66 -8.46 0.52
C ARG A 31 -20.21 -7.98 1.87
N ALA A 32 -19.39 -7.97 2.91
CA ALA A 32 -19.79 -7.48 4.24
C ALA A 32 -20.00 -5.96 4.26
N ALA A 33 -19.10 -5.20 3.63
CA ALA A 33 -19.20 -3.75 3.51
C ALA A 33 -20.47 -3.35 2.74
N TRP A 34 -20.77 -4.04 1.63
CA TRP A 34 -21.97 -3.81 0.84
C TRP A 34 -23.25 -4.17 1.59
N ARG A 35 -23.26 -5.31 2.28
CA ARG A 35 -24.40 -5.69 3.15
C ARG A 35 -24.64 -4.67 4.26
N LYS A 36 -23.57 -4.12 4.84
CA LYS A 36 -23.66 -3.14 5.93
C LYS A 36 -24.07 -1.74 5.44
N GLY A 37 -23.64 -1.34 4.24
CA GLY A 37 -23.96 -0.03 3.67
C GLY A 37 -25.29 0.01 2.90
N SER A 38 -25.58 -1.01 2.11
CA SER A 38 -26.67 -0.98 1.11
C SER A 38 -27.89 -1.82 1.51
N GLY A 39 -27.78 -2.69 2.53
CA GLY A 39 -28.90 -3.53 3.03
C GLY A 39 -29.45 -4.58 2.05
N LYS A 40 -29.02 -4.56 0.79
CA LYS A 40 -29.40 -5.49 -0.29
C LYS A 40 -28.18 -6.29 -0.77
N PRO A 41 -28.36 -7.55 -1.23
CA PRO A 41 -27.27 -8.33 -1.84
C PRO A 41 -26.69 -7.56 -3.04
N VAL A 42 -25.37 -7.64 -3.21
CA VAL A 42 -24.60 -7.02 -4.30
C VAL A 42 -25.32 -7.31 -5.63
N PRO A 43 -25.83 -6.27 -6.34
CA PRO A 43 -26.37 -6.45 -7.67
C PRO A 43 -25.24 -6.93 -8.57
N THR A 44 -25.30 -8.19 -8.96
CA THR A 44 -24.48 -8.75 -10.02
C THR A 44 -25.12 -8.31 -11.32
N ASP A 45 -24.39 -7.54 -12.13
CA ASP A 45 -24.52 -7.34 -13.57
C ASP A 45 -25.97 -7.28 -14.10
N GLU A 46 -26.55 -6.10 -14.38
CA GLU A 46 -27.03 -5.85 -15.76
C GLU A 46 -27.42 -4.39 -16.10
N ASP A 47 -27.32 -3.42 -15.18
CA ASP A 47 -27.67 -2.00 -15.47
C ASP A 47 -26.50 -1.19 -16.08
N LEU A 48 -25.48 -1.87 -16.63
CA LEU A 48 -24.24 -1.23 -17.12
C LEU A 48 -24.41 -0.41 -18.40
N LEU A 49 -25.63 -0.27 -18.93
CA LEU A 49 -25.86 0.40 -20.21
C LEU A 49 -25.72 1.93 -20.15
N ASP A 50 -25.74 2.54 -18.96
CA ASP A 50 -25.45 3.98 -18.74
C ASP A 50 -24.03 4.27 -18.20
N THR A 51 -23.12 3.27 -18.20
CA THR A 51 -22.02 3.22 -17.20
C THR A 51 -20.58 3.62 -17.61
N PRO A 52 -20.21 4.14 -18.80
CA PRO A 52 -18.80 4.48 -19.03
C PRO A 52 -18.32 5.66 -18.15
N VAL A 53 -19.12 6.73 -18.01
CA VAL A 53 -18.71 7.92 -17.25
C VAL A 53 -18.77 7.65 -15.74
N LEU A 54 -19.84 7.04 -15.25
CA LEU A 54 -19.99 6.73 -13.82
C LEU A 54 -18.93 5.74 -13.34
N GLN A 55 -18.57 4.73 -14.17
CA GLN A 55 -17.52 3.78 -13.83
C GLN A 55 -16.14 4.42 -13.78
N ILE A 56 -15.82 5.31 -14.73
CA ILE A 56 -14.56 6.06 -14.71
C ILE A 56 -14.48 6.94 -13.46
N VAL A 57 -15.56 7.65 -13.12
CA VAL A 57 -15.62 8.50 -11.93
C VAL A 57 -15.52 7.68 -10.64
N ALA A 58 -16.24 6.56 -10.54
CA ALA A 58 -16.18 5.67 -9.39
C ALA A 58 -14.78 5.06 -9.22
N PHE A 59 -14.18 4.59 -10.32
CA PHE A 59 -12.82 4.06 -10.32
C PHE A 59 -11.79 5.13 -9.92
N ALA A 60 -11.91 6.34 -10.47
CA ALA A 60 -11.02 7.46 -10.15
C ALA A 60 -11.17 7.90 -8.69
N ALA A 61 -12.40 7.97 -8.17
CA ALA A 61 -12.66 8.34 -6.78
C ALA A 61 -12.07 7.30 -5.81
N ILE A 62 -12.31 6.02 -6.06
CA ILE A 62 -11.78 4.93 -5.23
C ILE A 62 -10.25 4.88 -5.33
N SER A 63 -9.69 4.95 -6.54
CA SER A 63 -8.24 4.91 -6.75
C SER A 63 -7.54 6.13 -6.17
N GLY A 64 -8.10 7.33 -6.36
CA GLY A 64 -7.58 8.56 -5.79
C GLY A 64 -7.61 8.55 -4.26
N ALA A 65 -8.69 8.04 -3.66
CA ALA A 65 -8.79 7.89 -2.21
C ALA A 65 -7.74 6.90 -1.67
N ILE A 66 -7.61 5.72 -2.27
CA ILE A 66 -6.61 4.71 -1.87
C ILE A 66 -5.19 5.29 -2.03
N ALA A 67 -4.89 5.89 -3.17
CA ALA A 67 -3.57 6.49 -3.44
C ALA A 67 -3.23 7.58 -2.42
N GLY A 68 -4.20 8.43 -2.07
CA GLY A 68 -4.03 9.46 -1.04
C GLY A 68 -3.70 8.88 0.34
N VAL A 69 -4.43 7.82 0.75
CA VAL A 69 -4.17 7.12 2.03
C VAL A 69 -2.78 6.48 2.03
N VAL A 70 -2.41 5.77 0.95
CA VAL A 70 -1.09 5.15 0.81
C VAL A 70 0.01 6.21 0.89
N GLN A 71 -0.15 7.34 0.20
CA GLN A 71 0.82 8.43 0.23
C GLN A 71 1.00 9.00 1.64
N GLN A 72 -0.08 9.24 2.37
CA GLN A 72 -0.01 9.72 3.75
C GLN A 72 0.67 8.72 4.68
N LEU A 73 0.38 7.42 4.53
CA LEU A 73 1.04 6.38 5.31
C LEU A 73 2.53 6.27 4.98
N SER A 74 2.89 6.37 3.71
CA SER A 74 4.28 6.38 3.24
C SER A 74 5.04 7.57 3.80
N LEU A 75 4.47 8.78 3.73
CA LEU A 75 5.09 9.99 4.30
C LEU A 75 5.23 9.90 5.83
N ARG A 76 4.22 9.37 6.54
CA ARG A 76 4.30 9.15 7.99
C ARG A 76 5.39 8.15 8.35
N LYS A 77 5.54 7.07 7.59
CA LYS A 77 6.62 6.10 7.80
C LYS A 77 7.99 6.68 7.44
N ALA A 78 8.09 7.44 6.35
CA ALA A 78 9.31 8.15 5.98
C ALA A 78 9.73 9.15 7.07
N ALA A 79 8.79 9.93 7.62
CA ALA A 79 9.04 10.85 8.72
C ALA A 79 9.50 10.11 10.00
N SER A 80 8.90 8.95 10.31
CA SER A 80 9.35 8.13 11.45
C SER A 80 10.77 7.56 11.28
N TRP A 81 11.22 7.41 10.04
CA TRP A 81 12.55 6.89 9.72
C TRP A 81 13.61 8.01 9.64
N TYR A 82 13.25 9.17 9.08
CA TYR A 82 14.10 10.35 8.98
C TYR A 82 14.18 11.17 10.28
N GLY A 83 13.26 10.99 11.23
CA GLY A 83 13.27 11.68 12.52
C GLY A 83 14.47 11.38 13.44
N GLY A 84 15.41 10.51 13.01
CA GLY A 84 16.67 10.23 13.72
C GLY A 84 17.93 10.76 13.02
N ALA A 85 17.81 11.40 11.85
CA ALA A 85 18.97 11.93 11.15
C ALA A 85 19.25 13.37 11.58
N ASP A 86 20.01 13.53 12.66
CA ASP A 86 20.82 14.72 12.99
C ASP A 86 21.91 14.93 11.92
N PHE A 87 21.54 14.96 10.63
CA PHE A 87 22.44 15.37 9.57
C PHE A 87 22.45 16.90 9.54
N ASN A 88 23.11 17.50 10.54
CA ASN A 88 23.53 18.88 10.48
C ASN A 88 24.93 18.93 9.85
N PRO A 89 25.06 19.14 8.53
CA PRO A 89 26.35 19.32 7.87
C PRO A 89 27.07 20.61 8.29
N LEU A 90 26.45 21.43 9.15
CA LEU A 90 26.98 22.70 9.64
C LEU A 90 27.45 22.63 11.10
N ARG A 91 27.67 21.44 11.68
CA ARG A 91 28.47 21.39 12.91
C ARG A 91 29.89 21.84 12.53
N PRO A 92 30.36 23.02 12.98
CA PRO A 92 31.73 23.40 12.76
C PRO A 92 32.59 22.32 13.42
N GLN A 93 33.35 21.60 12.60
CA GLN A 93 34.50 20.84 13.05
C GLN A 93 35.42 21.91 13.65
N THR A 94 35.29 22.18 14.94
CA THR A 94 36.25 22.99 15.65
C THR A 94 37.56 22.24 15.51
N ILE A 95 38.42 22.73 14.62
CA ILE A 95 39.79 22.31 14.46
C ILE A 95 40.49 22.73 15.76
N THR A 96 40.30 21.94 16.81
CA THR A 96 41.17 21.87 17.99
C THR A 96 42.00 20.62 17.82
N ALA A 97 42.85 20.61 16.80
CA ALA A 97 43.93 19.64 16.64
C ALA A 97 45.19 20.33 16.09
N ILE A 98 45.34 21.60 16.44
CA ILE A 98 46.57 22.37 16.28
C ILE A 98 46.74 23.18 17.58
N GLU A 99 46.94 22.50 18.70
CA GLU A 99 47.56 23.13 19.87
C GLU A 99 48.35 22.06 20.64
N ASP A 100 49.66 22.33 20.74
CA ASP A 100 50.80 21.63 21.35
C ASP A 100 51.37 20.35 20.68
#